data_AF-A0A1I8D662-F1
#
_entry.id   AF-A0A1I8D662-F1
#
_cell.length_a   1.000
_cell.length_b   1.000
_cell.length_c   1.000
_cell.angle_alpha   90.00
_cell.angle_beta   90.00
_cell.angle_gamma   90.00
#
_symmetry.space_group_name_H-M   'P 1'
#
loop_
_entity.id
_entity.type
_entity.pdbx_description
1 polymer ?
#
loop_
_entity_poly.entity_id
_entity_poly.type
_entity_poly.pdbx_seq_one_letter_code
_entity_poly.pdbx_strand_id
1 'polypeptide(L)'
;MLIDYSKWKKIEVSDDEDDVHPNIDTPSLFRWRHQARLEKMVQKKEQQIRMDEEKALLLKEQKEISDKLKEASLEENSGFLVKLGEIKKQEEAFKVKEDELAKAARQEAWNVDTIGKVTMNKSRINKATGNKVEIKKNATDGQAMVSYFDKYNCELKKLELIDGDYVLEKFLLESPFLVDDDAGSYLTLQGLEYAMDGNFKMLHKCVEKVVLIQYITECAQYLNEKPNDPRVIKEFFKKRRMANPELKKDYLDNILEIETRIKNRAAEKIKTKAEEERSKRIAFSPGGLDPKEVLDSLPSNLRGAFISQDKNALVNVFTEMDEDVAQYHLDRCIKSGLWSPNVSDHHSPPSNVVVPEEDSAEGMESKAVLSENRVARESEDPRVTQLMDTSTASEGYGNDQSSSLANKSFPYVSTTEYFDLESDSDDDIDQTYEDAQEMLHKNI
;
A
#
# COMPACT_ATOMS: atom_id res chain seq x y z
N MET A 1 -9.69 -39.91 30.02
CA MET A 1 -9.22 -41.01 29.16
C MET A 1 -7.84 -40.63 28.66
N LEU A 2 -6.85 -41.53 28.75
CA LEU A 2 -5.56 -41.32 28.11
C LEU A 2 -5.77 -41.35 26.59
N ILE A 3 -5.32 -40.34 25.88
CA ILE A 3 -5.41 -40.29 24.42
C ILE A 3 -4.37 -41.28 23.86
N ASP A 4 -4.81 -42.28 23.09
CA ASP A 4 -3.93 -43.32 22.54
C ASP A 4 -3.46 -42.97 21.12
N TYR A 5 -2.14 -42.86 20.96
CA TYR A 5 -1.45 -42.63 19.69
C TYR A 5 -0.73 -43.89 19.16
N SER A 6 -0.96 -45.07 19.76
CA SER A 6 -0.31 -46.34 19.42
C SER A 6 -0.43 -46.73 17.94
N LYS A 7 -1.48 -46.26 17.26
CA LYS A 7 -1.69 -46.45 15.82
C LYS A 7 -0.53 -45.94 14.96
N TRP A 8 0.19 -44.89 15.40
CA TRP A 8 1.31 -44.29 14.69
C TRP A 8 2.69 -44.77 15.15
N LYS A 9 2.75 -45.82 15.99
CA LYS A 9 4.01 -46.32 16.55
C LYS A 9 4.94 -46.97 15.51
N LYS A 10 4.39 -47.49 14.41
CA LYS A 10 5.14 -48.18 13.35
C LYS A 10 4.96 -47.43 12.05
N ILE A 11 5.85 -46.48 11.77
CA ILE A 11 5.93 -45.76 10.50
C ILE A 11 7.30 -46.08 9.88
N GLU A 12 7.29 -46.51 8.62
CA GLU A 12 8.50 -46.77 7.82
C GLU A 12 8.67 -45.64 6.81
N VAL A 13 9.73 -44.86 6.97
CA VAL A 13 10.13 -43.76 6.09
C VAL A 13 11.39 -44.20 5.35
N SER A 14 11.32 -44.34 4.02
CA SER A 14 12.45 -44.88 3.25
C SER A 14 13.66 -43.94 3.18
N ASP A 15 13.42 -42.64 3.34
CA ASP A 15 14.36 -41.52 3.33
C ASP A 15 14.54 -40.91 4.73
N ASP A 16 14.46 -41.74 5.78
CA ASP A 16 14.71 -41.31 7.16
C ASP A 16 16.18 -40.89 7.36
N GLU A 17 16.41 -39.57 7.44
CA GLU A 17 17.73 -38.96 7.63
C GLU A 17 18.32 -39.19 9.03
N ASP A 18 17.50 -39.57 10.02
CA ASP A 18 17.96 -39.86 11.38
C ASP A 18 18.46 -41.32 11.52
N ASP A 19 18.05 -42.24 10.64
CA ASP A 19 18.49 -43.64 10.61
C ASP A 19 19.61 -43.87 9.57
N VAL A 20 20.74 -43.20 9.81
CA VAL A 20 21.95 -43.24 8.97
C VAL A 20 23.16 -43.73 9.75
N HIS A 21 24.14 -44.29 9.05
CA HIS A 21 25.40 -44.74 9.64
C HIS A 21 26.57 -44.01 8.98
N PRO A 22 27.58 -43.52 9.74
CA PRO A 22 28.71 -42.75 9.19
C PRO A 22 29.50 -43.42 8.06
N ASN A 23 29.41 -44.75 7.95
CA ASN A 23 30.10 -45.55 6.95
C ASN A 23 29.22 -46.00 5.77
N ILE A 24 27.95 -45.60 5.72
CA ILE A 24 27.01 -45.98 4.66
C ILE A 24 26.63 -44.74 3.88
N ASP A 25 26.69 -44.83 2.56
CA ASP A 25 26.25 -43.77 1.65
C ASP A 25 24.72 -43.62 1.70
N THR A 26 24.25 -42.50 2.24
CA THR A 26 22.82 -42.27 2.52
C THR A 26 21.93 -42.23 1.27
N PRO A 27 22.32 -41.63 0.13
CA PRO A 27 21.48 -41.59 -1.07
C PRO A 27 21.27 -42.97 -1.69
N SER A 28 22.28 -43.85 -1.67
CA SER A 28 22.12 -45.23 -2.13
C SER A 28 21.31 -46.09 -1.15
N LEU A 29 21.49 -45.88 0.16
CA LEU A 29 20.68 -46.53 1.20
C LEU A 29 19.19 -46.21 1.07
N PHE A 30 18.80 -44.95 0.87
CA PHE A 30 17.40 -44.56 0.73
C PHE A 30 16.74 -45.17 -0.52
N ARG A 31 17.47 -45.21 -1.64
CA ARG A 31 17.02 -45.90 -2.86
C ARG A 31 16.82 -47.39 -2.62
N TRP A 32 17.74 -48.03 -1.90
CA TRP A 32 17.64 -49.45 -1.58
C TRP A 32 16.47 -49.74 -0.64
N ARG A 33 16.28 -48.95 0.42
CA ARG A 33 15.11 -49.04 1.32
C ARG A 33 13.80 -48.87 0.55
N HIS A 34 13.73 -47.89 -0.35
CA HIS A 34 12.56 -47.69 -1.22
C HIS A 34 12.29 -48.90 -2.11
N GLN A 35 13.32 -49.47 -2.74
CA GLN A 35 13.21 -50.64 -3.60
C GLN A 35 12.74 -51.87 -2.81
N ALA A 36 13.37 -52.15 -1.67
CA ALA A 36 12.98 -53.26 -0.80
C ALA A 36 11.52 -53.15 -0.34
N ARG A 37 11.05 -51.93 -0.08
CA ARG A 37 9.66 -51.65 0.27
C ARG A 37 8.71 -51.94 -0.89
N LEU A 38 9.04 -51.49 -2.11
CA LEU A 38 8.25 -51.80 -3.31
C LEU A 38 8.18 -53.31 -3.57
N GLU A 39 9.30 -54.02 -3.44
CA GLU A 39 9.38 -55.48 -3.61
C GLU A 39 8.50 -56.22 -2.60
N LYS A 40 8.55 -55.84 -1.31
CA LYS A 40 7.65 -56.39 -0.28
C LYS A 40 6.18 -56.18 -0.63
N MET A 41 5.82 -54.98 -1.09
CA MET A 41 4.43 -54.68 -1.48
C MET A 41 4.00 -55.48 -2.72
N VAL A 42 4.90 -55.70 -3.68
CA VAL A 42 4.62 -56.53 -4.87
C VAL A 42 4.41 -57.99 -4.46
N GLN A 43 5.33 -58.58 -3.68
CA GLN A 43 5.20 -59.96 -3.19
C GLN A 43 3.90 -60.18 -2.41
N LYS A 44 3.52 -59.20 -1.57
CA LYS A 44 2.27 -59.26 -0.82
C LYS A 44 1.04 -59.21 -1.72
N LYS A 45 1.03 -58.35 -2.74
CA LYS A 45 -0.05 -58.31 -3.73
C LYS A 45 -0.15 -59.64 -4.49
N GLU A 46 0.95 -60.23 -4.89
CA GLU A 46 0.96 -61.55 -5.56
C GLU A 46 0.48 -62.68 -4.65
N GLN A 47 0.83 -62.65 -3.36
CA GLN A 47 0.31 -63.60 -2.38
C GLN A 47 -1.20 -63.45 -2.20
N GLN A 48 -1.70 -62.21 -2.10
CA GLN A 48 -3.14 -61.95 -1.98
C GLN A 48 -3.91 -62.43 -3.22
N ILE A 49 -3.41 -62.12 -4.43
CA ILE A 49 -4.03 -62.56 -5.68
C ILE A 49 -4.09 -64.09 -5.77
N ARG A 50 -2.99 -64.78 -5.48
CA ARG A 50 -2.98 -66.26 -5.46
C ARG A 50 -3.97 -66.83 -4.46
N MET A 51 -4.09 -66.21 -3.28
CA MET A 51 -5.06 -66.65 -2.28
C MET A 51 -6.50 -66.44 -2.71
N ASP A 52 -6.80 -65.30 -3.33
CA ASP A 52 -8.13 -65.00 -3.84
C ASP A 52 -8.52 -65.97 -4.99
N GLU A 53 -7.56 -66.33 -5.85
CA GLU A 53 -7.74 -67.32 -6.92
C GLU A 53 -8.00 -68.74 -6.37
N GLU A 54 -7.18 -69.21 -5.44
CA GLU A 54 -7.34 -70.53 -4.79
C GLU A 54 -8.69 -70.62 -4.06
N LYS A 55 -9.09 -69.57 -3.34
CA LYS A 55 -10.38 -69.49 -2.66
C LYS A 55 -11.54 -69.52 -3.66
N ALA A 56 -11.42 -68.83 -4.79
CA ALA A 56 -12.44 -68.83 -5.83
C ALA A 56 -12.61 -70.21 -6.47
N LEU A 57 -11.53 -70.97 -6.65
CA LEU A 57 -11.58 -72.35 -7.16
C LEU A 57 -12.25 -73.28 -6.15
N LEU A 58 -11.86 -73.23 -4.87
CA LEU A 58 -12.47 -74.06 -3.83
C LEU A 58 -13.95 -73.79 -3.63
N LEU A 59 -14.37 -72.53 -3.76
CA LEU A 59 -15.78 -72.16 -3.65
C LEU A 59 -16.59 -72.70 -4.85
N LYS A 60 -15.98 -72.83 -6.03
CA LYS A 60 -16.61 -73.50 -7.18
C LYS A 60 -16.72 -75.01 -6.94
N GLU A 61 -15.65 -75.66 -6.48
CA GLU A 61 -15.63 -77.09 -6.17
C GLU A 61 -16.63 -77.47 -5.07
N GLN A 62 -16.73 -76.63 -4.03
CA GLN A 62 -17.71 -76.80 -2.95
C GLN A 62 -19.15 -76.74 -3.46
N LYS A 63 -19.45 -75.80 -4.39
CA LYS A 63 -20.78 -75.68 -5.01
C LYS A 63 -21.09 -76.89 -5.88
N GLU A 64 -20.16 -77.30 -6.75
CA GLU A 64 -20.34 -78.47 -7.61
C GLU A 64 -20.57 -79.75 -6.82
N ILE A 65 -19.84 -79.97 -5.73
CA ILE A 65 -20.02 -81.15 -4.88
C ILE A 65 -21.32 -81.07 -4.09
N SER A 66 -21.70 -79.87 -3.61
CA SER A 66 -23.01 -79.65 -2.98
C SER A 66 -24.16 -79.99 -3.94
N ASP A 67 -24.08 -79.58 -5.20
CA ASP A 67 -25.15 -79.81 -6.17
C ASP A 67 -25.19 -81.28 -6.61
N LYS A 68 -24.03 -81.92 -6.82
CA LYS A 68 -23.93 -83.38 -7.04
C LYS A 68 -24.47 -84.19 -5.85
N LEU A 69 -24.32 -83.72 -4.61
CA LEU A 69 -24.86 -84.38 -3.41
C LEU A 69 -26.39 -84.28 -3.32
N LYS A 70 -27.00 -83.23 -3.89
CA LYS A 70 -28.47 -83.09 -3.98
C LYS A 70 -29.08 -83.98 -5.06
N GLU A 71 -28.29 -84.32 -6.08
CA GLU A 71 -28.71 -85.13 -7.23
C GLU A 71 -28.47 -86.65 -7.04
N ALA A 72 -27.58 -87.08 -6.13
CA ALA A 72 -27.14 -88.49 -6.00
C ALA A 72 -27.94 -89.37 -4.99
N SER A 73 -28.07 -90.66 -5.31
CA SER A 73 -28.72 -91.73 -4.52
C SER A 73 -27.80 -92.34 -3.42
N LEU A 74 -28.40 -93.01 -2.43
CA LEU A 74 -27.85 -93.37 -1.10
C LEU A 74 -26.50 -94.12 -1.05
N GLU A 75 -26.06 -94.80 -2.11
CA GLU A 75 -24.80 -95.59 -2.10
C GLU A 75 -23.55 -94.81 -2.56
N GLU A 76 -23.68 -93.82 -3.46
CA GLU A 76 -22.55 -92.95 -3.87
C GLU A 76 -22.27 -91.81 -2.86
N ASN A 77 -23.18 -91.60 -1.92
CA ASN A 77 -23.18 -90.51 -0.95
C ASN A 77 -21.96 -90.55 0.00
N SER A 78 -21.42 -91.74 0.29
CA SER A 78 -20.27 -91.91 1.16
C SER A 78 -18.99 -91.25 0.62
N GLY A 79 -18.71 -91.36 -0.68
CA GLY A 79 -17.53 -90.77 -1.31
C GLY A 79 -17.62 -89.24 -1.43
N PHE A 80 -18.80 -88.70 -1.68
CA PHE A 80 -19.02 -87.25 -1.73
C PHE A 80 -18.99 -86.60 -0.33
N LEU A 81 -19.43 -87.30 0.72
CA LEU A 81 -19.30 -86.85 2.10
C LEU A 81 -17.83 -86.75 2.56
N VAL A 82 -16.97 -87.67 2.13
CA VAL A 82 -15.52 -87.60 2.39
C VAL A 82 -14.91 -86.39 1.69
N LYS A 83 -15.21 -86.17 0.40
CA LYS A 83 -14.74 -84.99 -0.36
C LYS A 83 -15.25 -83.67 0.21
N LEU A 84 -16.50 -83.62 0.68
CA LEU A 84 -17.06 -82.46 1.36
C LEU A 84 -16.32 -82.19 2.69
N GLY A 85 -15.95 -83.25 3.42
CA GLY A 85 -15.14 -83.15 4.63
C GLY A 85 -13.72 -82.65 4.36
N GLU A 86 -13.10 -83.06 3.25
CA GLU A 86 -11.79 -82.58 2.79
C GLU A 86 -11.83 -81.10 2.37
N ILE A 87 -12.85 -80.69 1.62
CA ILE A 87 -13.05 -79.29 1.22
C ILE A 87 -13.31 -78.40 2.45
N LYS A 88 -14.09 -78.88 3.43
CA LYS A 88 -14.29 -78.14 4.69
C LYS A 88 -12.98 -77.95 5.46
N LYS A 89 -12.13 -78.98 5.53
CA LYS A 89 -10.80 -78.88 6.13
C LYS A 89 -9.90 -77.91 5.37
N GLN A 90 -9.96 -77.92 4.04
CA GLN A 90 -9.25 -76.96 3.21
C GLN A 90 -9.76 -75.54 3.49
N GLU A 91 -11.08 -75.32 3.51
CA GLU A 91 -11.71 -74.03 3.80
C GLU A 91 -11.32 -73.48 5.19
N GLU A 92 -11.26 -74.34 6.20
CA GLU A 92 -10.76 -74.01 7.54
C GLU A 92 -9.27 -73.61 7.49
N ALA A 93 -8.44 -74.34 6.74
CA ALA A 93 -7.04 -73.98 6.55
C ALA A 93 -6.87 -72.64 5.80
N PHE A 94 -7.73 -72.33 4.83
CA PHE A 94 -7.74 -71.02 4.16
C PHE A 94 -8.18 -69.91 5.10
N LYS A 95 -9.19 -70.12 5.95
CA LYS A 95 -9.61 -69.14 6.97
C LYS A 95 -8.48 -68.81 7.94
N VAL A 96 -7.72 -69.81 8.38
CA VAL A 96 -6.53 -69.58 9.23
C VAL A 96 -5.48 -68.74 8.49
N LYS A 97 -5.19 -69.06 7.23
CA LYS A 97 -4.25 -68.28 6.39
C LYS A 97 -4.73 -66.84 6.14
N GLU A 98 -6.04 -66.63 5.92
CA GLU A 98 -6.63 -65.30 5.76
C GLU A 98 -6.51 -64.48 7.05
N ASP A 99 -6.78 -65.08 8.20
CA ASP A 99 -6.64 -64.42 9.50
C ASP A 99 -5.18 -64.07 9.81
N GLU A 100 -4.24 -64.92 9.42
CA GLU A 100 -2.81 -64.66 9.51
C GLU A 100 -2.38 -63.50 8.60
N LEU A 101 -2.83 -63.48 7.34
CA LEU A 101 -2.57 -62.38 6.41
C LEU A 101 -3.21 -61.06 6.87
N ALA A 102 -4.42 -61.12 7.44
CA ALA A 102 -5.10 -59.95 8.00
C ALA A 102 -4.38 -59.41 9.24
N LYS A 103 -3.86 -60.28 10.11
CA LYS A 103 -3.01 -59.88 11.25
C LYS A 103 -1.70 -59.26 10.77
N ALA A 104 -1.06 -59.86 9.76
CA ALA A 104 0.16 -59.31 9.14
C ALA A 104 -0.09 -57.94 8.51
N ALA A 105 -1.24 -57.74 7.84
CA ALA A 105 -1.64 -56.44 7.29
C ALA A 105 -1.92 -55.39 8.36
N ARG A 106 -2.48 -55.76 9.53
CA ARG A 106 -2.66 -54.84 10.66
C ARG A 106 -1.36 -54.48 11.38
N GLN A 107 -0.37 -55.38 11.37
CA GLN A 107 0.93 -55.16 12.01
C GLN A 107 1.94 -54.45 11.11
N GLU A 108 1.59 -54.27 9.84
CA GLU A 108 2.42 -53.61 8.83
C GLU A 108 2.73 -52.16 9.22
N ALA A 109 3.93 -51.72 8.85
CA ALA A 109 4.33 -50.35 9.07
C ALA A 109 3.57 -49.42 8.13
N TRP A 110 3.12 -48.30 8.68
CA TRP A 110 2.58 -47.20 7.90
C TRP A 110 3.67 -46.61 7.00
N ASN A 111 3.35 -46.39 5.74
CA ASN A 111 4.24 -45.76 4.77
C ASN A 111 3.43 -44.76 3.92
N VAL A 112 4.10 -44.02 3.03
CA VAL A 112 3.47 -42.99 2.20
C VAL A 112 2.29 -43.49 1.36
N ASP A 113 2.27 -44.78 1.00
CA ASP A 113 1.21 -45.38 0.19
C ASP A 113 0.04 -45.92 1.04
N THR A 114 0.25 -46.18 2.34
CA THR A 114 -0.79 -46.69 3.25
C THR A 114 -1.40 -45.62 4.15
N ILE A 115 -0.65 -44.57 4.51
CA ILE A 115 -1.10 -43.51 5.43
C ILE A 115 -2.24 -42.68 4.84
N GLY A 116 -2.20 -42.40 3.54
CA GLY A 116 -3.17 -41.52 2.90
C GLY A 116 -3.21 -41.67 1.39
N LYS A 117 -4.28 -41.16 0.79
CA LYS A 117 -4.44 -41.04 -0.66
C LYS A 117 -4.61 -39.58 -1.02
N VAL A 118 -4.06 -39.16 -2.16
CA VAL A 118 -4.23 -37.80 -2.66
C VAL A 118 -5.70 -37.59 -3.04
N THR A 119 -6.39 -36.68 -2.35
CA THR A 119 -7.80 -36.35 -2.61
C THR A 119 -7.96 -35.13 -3.51
N MET A 120 -7.09 -34.12 -3.34
CA MET A 120 -7.08 -32.90 -4.11
C MET A 120 -5.64 -32.51 -4.44
N ASN A 121 -5.36 -32.30 -5.73
CA ASN A 121 -4.11 -31.72 -6.19
C ASN A 121 -4.45 -30.58 -7.15
N LYS A 122 -4.21 -29.34 -6.71
CA LYS A 122 -4.48 -28.14 -7.50
C LYS A 122 -3.24 -27.25 -7.49
N SER A 123 -2.66 -27.02 -8.66
CA SER A 123 -1.63 -26.01 -8.84
C SER A 123 -2.24 -24.74 -9.46
N ARG A 124 -1.73 -23.58 -9.03
CA ARG A 124 -2.05 -22.28 -9.65
C ARG A 124 -0.74 -21.57 -9.93
N ILE A 125 -0.42 -21.41 -11.21
CA ILE A 125 0.75 -20.65 -11.66
C ILE A 125 0.26 -19.26 -12.01
N ASN A 126 0.82 -18.22 -11.37
CA ASN A 126 0.55 -16.84 -11.74
C ASN A 126 1.34 -16.51 -13.02
N LYS A 127 0.71 -16.64 -14.19
CA LYS A 127 1.32 -16.26 -15.47
C LYS A 127 1.28 -14.74 -15.60
N ALA A 128 2.41 -14.14 -15.99
CA ALA A 128 2.43 -12.73 -16.37
C ALA A 128 1.44 -12.52 -17.52
N THR A 129 0.41 -11.72 -17.29
CA THR A 129 -0.47 -11.24 -18.35
C THR A 129 0.40 -10.36 -19.23
N GLY A 130 0.66 -10.75 -20.48
CA GLY A 130 1.49 -9.97 -21.42
C GLY A 130 0.89 -8.62 -21.83
N ASN A 131 -0.08 -8.11 -21.07
CA ASN A 131 -0.67 -6.80 -21.25
C ASN A 131 0.27 -5.75 -20.65
N LYS A 132 0.35 -4.59 -21.30
CA LYS A 132 1.03 -3.46 -20.68
C LYS A 132 0.28 -3.06 -19.40
N VAL A 133 1.00 -2.87 -18.31
CA VAL A 133 0.44 -2.30 -17.08
C VAL A 133 0.22 -0.83 -17.38
N GLU A 134 -1.03 -0.45 -17.64
CA GLU A 134 -1.42 0.95 -17.73
C GLU A 134 -1.31 1.56 -16.33
N ILE A 135 -0.25 2.31 -16.09
CA ILE A 135 -0.17 3.23 -14.95
C ILE A 135 -0.99 4.44 -15.36
N LYS A 136 -2.29 4.40 -15.05
CA LYS A 136 -3.14 5.57 -15.18
C LYS A 136 -2.72 6.54 -14.09
N LYS A 137 -2.37 7.78 -14.45
CA LYS A 137 -2.41 8.88 -13.47
C LYS A 137 -3.80 8.83 -12.86
N ASN A 138 -3.89 8.75 -11.54
CA ASN A 138 -5.17 8.85 -10.90
C ASN A 138 -5.69 10.25 -11.24
N ALA A 139 -6.71 10.36 -12.11
CA ALA A 139 -7.56 11.54 -12.15
C ALA A 139 -8.41 11.48 -10.88
N THR A 140 -7.75 11.62 -9.72
CA THR A 140 -8.36 11.43 -8.43
C THR A 140 -9.22 12.65 -8.16
N ASP A 141 -10.53 12.42 -8.15
CA ASP A 141 -11.51 13.31 -7.53
C ASP A 141 -10.91 13.86 -6.22
N GLY A 142 -10.90 15.18 -5.99
CA GLY A 142 -10.14 15.79 -4.90
C GLY A 142 -10.45 15.18 -3.52
N GLN A 143 -11.65 14.62 -3.37
CA GLN A 143 -12.08 13.87 -2.19
C GLN A 143 -11.28 12.58 -1.93
N ALA A 144 -10.90 11.85 -2.97
CA ALA A 144 -10.09 10.63 -2.85
C ALA A 144 -8.64 10.95 -2.46
N MET A 145 -8.10 12.07 -2.94
CA MET A 145 -6.78 12.58 -2.52
C MET A 145 -6.77 12.95 -1.03
N VAL A 146 -7.78 13.70 -0.57
CA VAL A 146 -7.93 14.02 0.87
C VAL A 146 -8.06 12.74 1.71
N SER A 147 -8.86 11.79 1.25
CA SER A 147 -9.02 10.48 1.92
C SER A 147 -7.69 9.73 2.03
N TYR A 148 -6.83 9.80 1.01
CA TYR A 148 -5.49 9.22 1.02
C TYR A 148 -4.59 9.91 2.06
N PHE A 149 -4.62 11.25 2.10
CA PHE A 149 -3.84 12.05 3.06
C PHE A 149 -4.22 11.73 4.49
N ASP A 150 -5.51 11.62 4.79
CA ASP A 150 -5.99 11.29 6.14
C ASP A 150 -5.60 9.86 6.54
N LYS A 151 -5.76 8.92 5.61
CA LYS A 151 -5.49 7.51 5.87
C LYS A 151 -4.01 7.22 6.14
N TYR A 152 -3.10 7.90 5.44
CA TYR A 152 -1.67 7.64 5.48
C TYR A 152 -0.84 8.80 6.06
N ASN A 153 -1.49 9.74 6.77
CA ASN A 153 -0.85 10.94 7.30
C ASN A 153 0.42 10.64 8.12
N CYS A 154 0.35 9.62 8.97
CA CYS A 154 1.45 9.23 9.85
C CYS A 154 2.64 8.67 9.05
N GLU A 155 2.37 7.89 8.01
CA GLU A 155 3.36 7.30 7.13
C GLU A 155 4.00 8.35 6.22
N LEU A 156 3.21 9.27 5.69
CA LEU A 156 3.68 10.39 4.86
C LEU A 156 4.60 11.34 5.64
N LYS A 157 4.22 11.71 6.88
CA LYS A 157 5.11 12.50 7.76
C LYS A 157 6.41 11.77 8.11
N LYS A 158 6.37 10.44 8.26
CA LYS A 158 7.60 9.66 8.44
C LYS A 158 8.46 9.67 7.19
N LEU A 159 7.86 9.61 5.99
CA LEU A 159 8.56 9.66 4.71
C LEU A 159 9.40 10.94 4.57
N GLU A 160 8.87 12.09 4.99
CA GLU A 160 9.58 13.38 4.98
C GLU A 160 10.87 13.38 5.83
N LEU A 161 10.86 12.66 6.95
CA LEU A 161 11.95 12.65 7.91
C LEU A 161 13.08 11.67 7.55
N ILE A 162 12.82 10.73 6.64
CA ILE A 162 13.77 9.67 6.31
C ILE A 162 14.87 10.19 5.39
N ASP A 163 16.10 10.14 5.91
CA ASP A 163 17.31 10.40 5.16
C ASP A 163 18.05 9.09 4.82
N GLY A 164 18.56 9.01 3.59
CA GLY A 164 19.43 7.92 3.12
C GLY A 164 18.71 6.80 2.37
N ASP A 165 19.36 6.34 1.29
CA ASP A 165 18.81 5.39 0.33
C ASP A 165 18.38 4.05 0.95
N TYR A 166 19.20 3.47 1.83
CA TYR A 166 18.90 2.15 2.40
C TYR A 166 17.70 2.17 3.36
N VAL A 167 17.59 3.23 4.15
CA VAL A 167 16.48 3.40 5.10
C VAL A 167 15.20 3.69 4.34
N LEU A 168 15.28 4.54 3.31
CA LEU A 168 14.15 4.85 2.44
C LEU A 168 13.67 3.63 1.65
N GLU A 169 14.58 2.86 1.05
CA GLU A 169 14.25 1.62 0.34
C GLU A 169 13.52 0.65 1.27
N LYS A 170 14.04 0.43 2.48
CA LYS A 170 13.40 -0.44 3.46
C LYS A 170 12.00 0.04 3.83
N PHE A 171 11.84 1.35 4.05
CA PHE A 171 10.56 1.94 4.41
C PHE A 171 9.52 1.82 3.30
N LEU A 172 9.89 2.07 2.04
CA LEU A 172 8.99 1.92 0.89
C LEU A 172 8.64 0.45 0.63
N LEU A 173 9.53 -0.50 0.95
CA LEU A 173 9.23 -1.93 0.90
C LEU A 173 8.26 -2.39 2.00
N GLU A 174 8.33 -1.77 3.18
CA GLU A 174 7.38 -2.00 4.28
C GLU A 174 6.03 -1.32 4.02
N SER A 175 6.04 -0.17 3.32
CA SER A 175 4.87 0.63 2.97
C SER A 175 4.75 0.89 1.46
N PRO A 176 4.47 -0.13 0.62
CA PRO A 176 4.48 0.02 -0.84
C PRO A 176 3.37 0.93 -1.40
N PHE A 177 2.33 1.19 -0.61
CA PHE A 177 1.21 2.08 -0.97
C PHE A 177 1.59 3.57 -0.98
N LEU A 178 2.78 3.92 -0.46
CA LEU A 178 3.31 5.29 -0.51
C LEU A 178 3.95 5.64 -1.86
N VAL A 179 4.20 4.65 -2.72
CA VAL A 179 4.75 4.87 -4.06
C VAL A 179 3.59 5.15 -5.02
N ASP A 180 2.88 6.24 -4.76
CA ASP A 180 1.70 6.64 -5.54
C ASP A 180 1.78 8.12 -5.91
N ASP A 181 1.09 8.51 -6.96
CA ASP A 181 1.10 9.91 -7.44
C ASP A 181 0.53 10.86 -6.36
N ASP A 182 -0.50 10.40 -5.64
CA ASP A 182 -1.11 11.15 -4.52
C ASP A 182 -0.09 11.46 -3.40
N ALA A 183 0.87 10.56 -3.14
CA ALA A 183 1.94 10.82 -2.17
C ALA A 183 2.90 11.93 -2.65
N GLY A 184 3.16 12.00 -3.96
CA GLY A 184 3.89 13.10 -4.57
C GLY A 184 3.16 14.44 -4.42
N SER A 185 1.84 14.45 -4.59
CA SER A 185 1.00 15.63 -4.37
C SER A 185 1.07 16.11 -2.93
N TYR A 186 0.91 15.21 -1.95
CA TYR A 186 1.04 15.54 -0.51
C TYR A 186 2.37 16.23 -0.19
N LEU A 187 3.49 15.63 -0.63
CA LEU A 187 4.83 16.16 -0.37
C LEU A 187 5.08 17.51 -1.05
N THR A 188 4.45 17.75 -2.21
CA THR A 188 4.53 19.03 -2.90
C THR A 188 3.79 20.13 -2.13
N LEU A 189 2.61 19.81 -1.58
CA LEU A 189 1.85 20.73 -0.73
C LEU A 189 2.60 21.05 0.57
N GLN A 190 3.14 20.03 1.24
CA GLN A 190 3.96 20.24 2.43
C GLN A 190 5.22 21.05 2.12
N GLY A 191 5.83 20.83 0.95
CA GLY A 191 6.94 21.64 0.46
C GLY A 191 6.58 23.11 0.30
N LEU A 192 5.38 23.41 -0.23
CA LEU A 192 4.88 24.77 -0.37
C LEU A 192 4.70 25.46 0.99
N GLU A 193 4.15 24.76 1.98
CA GLU A 193 4.04 25.25 3.37
C GLU A 193 5.42 25.59 3.95
N TYR A 194 6.38 24.67 3.87
CA TYR A 194 7.75 24.92 4.35
C TYR A 194 8.44 26.08 3.61
N ALA A 195 8.14 26.28 2.32
CA ALA A 195 8.66 27.41 1.55
C ALA A 195 8.06 28.75 2.02
N MET A 196 6.77 28.78 2.37
CA MET A 196 6.14 29.97 2.96
C MET A 196 6.71 30.29 4.34
N ASP A 197 6.99 29.28 5.14
CA ASP A 197 7.61 29.42 6.48
C ASP A 197 9.11 29.76 6.44
N GLY A 198 9.73 29.75 5.25
CA GLY A 198 11.17 29.97 5.07
C GLY A 198 12.06 28.79 5.47
N ASN A 199 11.49 27.61 5.71
CA ASN A 199 12.23 26.38 6.04
C ASN A 199 12.68 25.62 4.78
N PHE A 200 13.71 26.15 4.11
CA PHE A 200 14.22 25.58 2.86
C PHE A 200 14.85 24.19 3.00
N LYS A 201 15.30 23.81 4.21
CA LYS A 201 15.89 22.49 4.46
C LYS A 201 14.84 21.40 4.37
N MET A 202 13.65 21.63 4.94
CA MET A 202 12.55 20.68 4.86
C MET A 202 11.93 20.66 3.46
N LEU A 203 11.80 21.82 2.81
CA LEU A 203 11.42 21.91 1.39
C LEU A 203 12.29 20.99 0.53
N HIS A 204 13.61 21.09 0.65
CA HIS A 204 14.54 20.28 -0.14
C HIS A 204 14.31 18.77 0.06
N LYS A 205 14.06 18.33 1.30
CA LYS A 205 13.75 16.92 1.60
C LYS A 205 12.44 16.47 0.97
N CYS A 206 11.38 17.28 1.06
CA CYS A 206 10.09 16.97 0.43
C CYS A 206 10.26 16.83 -1.08
N VAL A 207 10.94 17.79 -1.72
CA VAL A 207 11.19 17.77 -3.18
C VAL A 207 12.03 16.55 -3.58
N GLU A 208 13.07 16.19 -2.82
CA GLU A 208 13.85 14.99 -3.08
C GLU A 208 12.94 13.75 -3.14
N LYS A 209 11.98 13.62 -2.23
CA LYS A 209 11.04 12.49 -2.18
C LYS A 209 10.02 12.53 -3.31
N VAL A 210 9.54 13.70 -3.71
CA VAL A 210 8.66 13.86 -4.89
C VAL A 210 9.35 13.32 -6.14
N VAL A 211 10.58 13.78 -6.39
CA VAL A 211 11.37 13.32 -7.56
C VAL A 211 11.66 11.82 -7.46
N LEU A 212 11.89 11.29 -6.26
CA LEU A 212 12.10 9.86 -6.07
C LEU A 212 10.88 9.02 -6.45
N ILE A 213 9.70 9.39 -5.99
CA ILE A 213 8.47 8.69 -6.31
C ILE A 213 8.23 8.73 -7.82
N GLN A 214 8.39 9.91 -8.45
CA GLN A 214 8.28 10.09 -9.89
C GLN A 214 9.19 9.14 -10.68
N TYR A 215 10.46 9.04 -10.30
CA TYR A 215 11.41 8.14 -10.97
C TYR A 215 11.11 6.66 -10.72
N ILE A 216 10.54 6.29 -9.57
CA ILE A 216 10.08 4.92 -9.31
C ILE A 216 8.90 4.60 -10.23
N THR A 217 7.96 5.53 -10.40
CA THR A 217 6.82 5.38 -11.32
C THR A 217 7.29 5.22 -12.77
N GLU A 218 8.28 5.99 -13.22
CA GLU A 218 8.91 5.83 -14.54
C GLU A 218 9.63 4.47 -14.69
N CYS A 219 10.33 4.02 -13.64
CA CYS A 219 10.93 2.69 -13.62
C CYS A 219 9.87 1.58 -13.72
N ALA A 220 8.72 1.77 -13.09
CA ALA A 220 7.59 0.85 -13.16
C ALA A 220 7.03 0.73 -14.58
N GLN A 221 6.85 1.89 -15.25
CA GLN A 221 6.42 1.95 -16.66
C GLN A 221 7.39 1.20 -17.57
N TYR A 222 8.71 1.39 -17.39
CA TYR A 222 9.71 0.67 -18.18
C TYR A 222 9.67 -0.85 -17.94
N LEU A 223 9.56 -1.26 -16.67
CA LEU A 223 9.52 -2.67 -16.29
C LEU A 223 8.16 -3.33 -16.58
N ASN A 224 7.18 -2.54 -17.00
CA ASN A 224 5.81 -2.97 -17.24
C ASN A 224 5.20 -3.66 -16.00
N GLU A 225 5.48 -3.10 -14.83
CA GLU A 225 5.01 -3.57 -13.53
C GLU A 225 4.41 -2.39 -12.76
N LYS A 226 3.73 -2.67 -11.65
CA LYS A 226 3.17 -1.60 -10.81
C LYS A 226 4.27 -0.89 -10.01
N PRO A 227 4.18 0.43 -9.77
CA PRO A 227 5.16 1.15 -8.94
C PRO A 227 5.31 0.55 -7.54
N ASN A 228 4.20 0.07 -6.98
CA ASN A 228 4.13 -0.55 -5.65
C ASN A 228 4.73 -1.96 -5.60
N ASP A 229 5.20 -2.53 -6.73
CA ASP A 229 5.85 -3.84 -6.71
C ASP A 229 7.23 -3.74 -6.05
N PRO A 230 7.52 -4.55 -5.00
CA PRO A 230 8.85 -4.63 -4.38
C PRO A 230 10.01 -4.81 -5.35
N ARG A 231 9.78 -5.44 -6.52
CA ARG A 231 10.79 -5.64 -7.57
C ARG A 231 11.20 -4.32 -8.23
N VAL A 232 10.23 -3.47 -8.52
CA VAL A 232 10.45 -2.15 -9.13
C VAL A 232 11.22 -1.27 -8.16
N ILE A 233 10.77 -1.20 -6.91
CA ILE A 233 11.42 -0.42 -5.85
C ILE A 233 12.89 -0.84 -5.68
N LYS A 234 13.15 -2.15 -5.53
CA LYS A 234 14.52 -2.68 -5.39
C LYS A 234 15.39 -2.38 -6.60
N GLU A 235 14.85 -2.55 -7.82
CA GLU A 235 15.61 -2.32 -9.04
C GLU A 235 15.93 -0.83 -9.24
N PHE A 236 15.00 0.06 -8.89
CA PHE A 236 15.24 1.50 -8.87
C PHE A 236 16.39 1.86 -7.91
N PHE A 237 16.32 1.49 -6.63
CA PHE A 237 17.37 1.84 -5.66
C PHE A 237 18.73 1.21 -5.99
N LYS A 238 18.73 0.01 -6.56
CA LYS A 238 19.95 -0.62 -7.09
C LYS A 238 20.58 0.22 -8.20
N LYS A 239 19.79 0.71 -9.16
CA LYS A 239 20.27 1.59 -10.24
C LYS A 239 20.71 2.95 -9.73
N ARG A 240 19.96 3.57 -8.81
CA ARG A 240 20.32 4.86 -8.17
C ARG A 240 21.71 4.79 -7.55
N ARG A 241 22.02 3.72 -6.82
CA ARG A 241 23.34 3.49 -6.22
C ARG A 241 24.45 3.30 -7.24
N MET A 242 24.14 2.67 -8.37
CA MET A 242 25.09 2.41 -9.47
C MET A 242 25.14 3.54 -10.51
N ALA A 243 24.44 4.66 -10.29
CA ALA A 243 24.29 5.72 -11.27
C ALA A 243 25.62 6.43 -11.58
N ASN A 244 25.84 6.70 -12.87
CA ASN A 244 26.98 7.49 -13.34
C ASN A 244 26.87 8.95 -12.87
N PRO A 245 27.99 9.70 -12.80
CA PRO A 245 27.98 11.09 -12.33
C PRO A 245 27.05 12.03 -13.12
N GLU A 246 26.90 11.81 -14.43
CA GLU A 246 26.00 12.59 -15.29
C GLU A 246 24.53 12.40 -14.88
N LEU A 247 24.10 11.15 -14.69
CA LEU A 247 22.74 10.84 -14.21
C LEU A 247 22.46 11.41 -12.81
N LYS A 248 23.47 11.41 -11.95
CA LYS A 248 23.37 12.03 -10.63
C LYS A 248 23.20 13.54 -10.73
N LYS A 249 23.85 14.17 -11.72
CA LYS A 249 23.71 15.60 -11.97
C LYS A 249 22.31 15.92 -12.49
N ASP A 250 21.82 15.19 -13.49
CA ASP A 250 20.47 15.40 -14.04
C ASP A 250 19.40 15.26 -12.94
N TYR A 251 19.57 14.27 -12.05
CA TYR A 251 18.70 14.09 -10.88
C TYR A 251 18.73 15.30 -9.93
N LEU A 252 19.90 15.86 -9.65
CA LEU A 252 20.03 17.05 -8.78
C LEU A 252 19.48 18.32 -9.46
N ASP A 253 19.69 18.47 -10.77
CA ASP A 253 19.19 19.60 -11.55
C ASP A 253 17.64 19.58 -11.55
N ASN A 254 17.02 18.40 -11.70
CA ASN A 254 15.56 18.24 -11.58
C ASN A 254 15.02 18.63 -10.19
N ILE A 255 15.73 18.28 -9.11
CA ILE A 255 15.37 18.70 -7.74
C ILE A 255 15.39 20.22 -7.64
N LEU A 256 16.45 20.86 -8.15
CA LEU A 256 16.60 22.32 -8.08
C LEU A 256 15.54 23.06 -8.89
N GLU A 257 15.14 22.52 -10.04
CA GLU A 257 14.07 23.08 -10.86
C GLU A 257 12.74 23.09 -10.11
N ILE A 258 12.35 21.95 -9.54
CA ILE A 258 11.10 21.83 -8.76
C ILE A 258 11.17 22.71 -7.50
N GLU A 259 12.32 22.72 -6.81
CA GLU A 259 12.52 23.57 -5.63
C GLU A 259 12.36 25.06 -5.98
N THR A 260 12.88 25.50 -7.12
CA THR A 260 12.74 26.88 -7.61
C THR A 260 11.28 27.20 -7.95
N ARG A 261 10.57 26.28 -8.62
CA ARG A 261 9.14 26.44 -8.94
C ARG A 261 8.30 26.60 -7.67
N ILE A 262 8.53 25.77 -6.65
CA ILE A 262 7.79 25.85 -5.38
C ILE A 262 8.11 27.16 -4.64
N LYS A 263 9.37 27.61 -4.64
CA LYS A 263 9.74 28.91 -4.05
C LYS A 263 9.04 30.09 -4.73
N ASN A 264 8.98 30.08 -6.06
CA ASN A 264 8.28 31.13 -6.81
C ASN A 264 6.78 31.12 -6.47
N ARG A 265 6.16 29.93 -6.46
CA ARG A 265 4.74 29.78 -6.09
C ARG A 265 4.46 30.21 -4.64
N ALA A 266 5.36 29.90 -3.70
CA ALA A 266 5.24 30.36 -2.32
C ALA A 266 5.29 31.89 -2.23
N ALA A 267 6.21 32.53 -2.98
CA ALA A 267 6.32 33.98 -3.03
C ALA A 267 5.08 34.65 -3.66
N GLU A 268 4.48 34.02 -4.68
CA GLU A 268 3.22 34.45 -5.27
C GLU A 268 2.06 34.33 -4.28
N LYS A 269 1.91 33.19 -3.58
CA LYS A 269 0.86 33.01 -2.56
C LYS A 269 0.98 33.97 -1.38
N ILE A 270 2.19 34.34 -0.99
CA ILE A 270 2.41 35.36 0.06
C ILE A 270 1.93 36.73 -0.45
N LYS A 271 2.23 37.07 -1.71
CA LYS A 271 1.78 38.34 -2.31
C LYS A 271 0.26 38.39 -2.46
N THR A 272 -0.38 37.34 -2.96
CA THR A 272 -1.83 37.30 -3.14
C THR A 272 -2.56 37.42 -1.80
N LYS A 273 -2.12 36.70 -0.75
CA LYS A 273 -2.66 36.85 0.60
C LYS A 273 -2.53 38.29 1.12
N ALA A 274 -1.38 38.93 0.92
CA ALA A 274 -1.18 40.31 1.33
C ALA A 274 -2.08 41.30 0.55
N GLU A 275 -2.33 41.06 -0.74
CA GLU A 275 -3.23 41.84 -1.58
C GLU A 275 -4.71 41.63 -1.22
N GLU A 276 -5.11 40.42 -0.85
CA GLU A 276 -6.46 40.12 -0.37
C GLU A 276 -6.74 40.78 0.98
N GLU A 277 -5.80 40.71 1.93
CA GLU A 277 -5.92 41.42 3.19
C GLU A 277 -5.99 42.92 2.98
N ARG A 278 -5.18 43.46 2.06
CA ARG A 278 -5.25 44.87 1.64
C ARG A 278 -6.63 45.23 1.08
N SER A 279 -7.16 44.39 0.21
CA SER A 279 -8.50 44.58 -0.39
C SER A 279 -9.61 44.52 0.66
N LYS A 280 -9.52 43.60 1.63
CA LYS A 280 -10.44 43.50 2.77
C LYS A 280 -10.36 44.75 3.65
N ARG A 281 -9.16 45.27 3.94
CA ARG A 281 -8.96 46.53 4.68
C ARG A 281 -9.59 47.73 3.96
N ILE A 282 -9.40 47.83 2.64
CA ILE A 282 -10.01 48.87 1.81
C ILE A 282 -11.54 48.75 1.80
N ALA A 283 -12.08 47.53 1.67
CA ALA A 283 -13.53 47.28 1.66
C ALA A 283 -14.21 47.62 2.99
N PHE A 284 -13.52 47.44 4.12
CA PHE A 284 -14.02 47.83 5.44
C PHE A 284 -13.93 49.34 5.69
N SER A 285 -13.22 50.09 4.83
CA SER A 285 -12.98 51.51 5.02
C SER A 285 -14.12 52.36 4.43
N PRO A 286 -14.61 53.37 5.16
CA PRO A 286 -15.83 54.12 4.82
C PRO A 286 -15.75 54.91 3.50
N GLY A 287 -14.55 55.22 3.01
CA GLY A 287 -14.28 55.93 1.77
C GLY A 287 -13.32 55.21 0.82
N GLY A 288 -13.12 53.90 1.00
CA GLY A 288 -12.33 53.07 0.09
C GLY A 288 -10.83 53.40 0.03
N LEU A 289 -10.27 54.01 1.07
CA LEU A 289 -8.82 54.22 1.23
C LEU A 289 -8.28 53.25 2.28
N ASP A 290 -7.13 52.61 2.03
CA ASP A 290 -6.49 51.73 3.01
C ASP A 290 -6.00 52.55 4.23
N PRO A 291 -6.46 52.23 5.46
CA PRO A 291 -5.99 52.88 6.67
C PRO A 291 -4.48 52.82 6.85
N LYS A 292 -3.84 51.71 6.44
CA LYS A 292 -2.39 51.53 6.60
C LYS A 292 -1.61 52.46 5.67
N GLU A 293 -2.00 52.54 4.40
CA GLU A 293 -1.35 53.44 3.42
C GLU A 293 -1.57 54.92 3.74
N VAL A 294 -2.76 55.27 4.23
CA VAL A 294 -3.02 56.64 4.67
C VAL A 294 -2.08 56.99 5.81
N LEU A 295 -2.00 56.16 6.86
CA LEU A 295 -1.08 56.36 7.99
C LEU A 295 0.38 56.49 7.54
N ASP A 296 0.84 55.63 6.62
CA ASP A 296 2.20 55.63 6.07
C ASP A 296 2.52 56.80 5.14
N SER A 297 1.51 57.53 4.68
CA SER A 297 1.66 58.74 3.88
C SER A 297 1.53 60.04 4.68
N LEU A 298 1.12 59.96 5.95
CA LEU A 298 0.98 61.15 6.80
C LEU A 298 2.36 61.73 7.18
N PRO A 299 2.47 63.06 7.34
CA PRO A 299 3.65 63.72 7.88
C PRO A 299 4.08 63.10 9.21
N SER A 300 5.40 63.00 9.46
CA SER A 300 5.95 62.31 10.65
C SER A 300 5.35 62.80 11.97
N ASN A 301 5.12 64.11 12.11
CA ASN A 301 4.49 64.70 13.31
C ASN A 301 3.04 64.25 13.50
N LEU A 302 2.27 64.16 12.40
CA LEU A 302 0.86 63.74 12.42
C LEU A 302 0.74 62.22 12.61
N ARG A 303 1.59 61.45 11.92
CA ARG A 303 1.70 59.99 12.08
C ARG A 303 2.04 59.61 13.52
N GLY A 304 3.01 60.31 14.12
CA GLY A 304 3.39 60.12 15.51
C GLY A 304 2.24 60.36 16.48
N ALA A 305 1.39 61.36 16.22
CA ALA A 305 0.20 61.65 17.03
C ALA A 305 -0.90 60.57 16.88
N PHE A 306 -1.05 59.94 15.71
CA PHE A 306 -1.95 58.80 15.52
C PHE A 306 -1.43 57.52 16.19
N ILE A 307 -0.11 57.25 16.11
CA ILE A 307 0.53 56.10 16.77
C ILE A 307 0.46 56.23 18.30
N SER A 308 0.74 57.44 18.83
CA SER A 308 0.71 57.70 20.27
C SER A 308 -0.70 57.88 20.84
N GLN A 309 -1.73 57.90 19.99
CA GLN A 309 -3.13 58.20 20.32
C GLN A 309 -3.32 59.53 21.09
N ASP A 310 -2.39 60.47 20.97
CA ASP A 310 -2.44 61.73 21.71
C ASP A 310 -3.26 62.78 20.95
N LYS A 311 -4.50 62.97 21.40
CA LYS A 311 -5.45 63.94 20.84
C LYS A 311 -4.93 65.39 20.91
N ASN A 312 -4.19 65.75 21.96
CA ASN A 312 -3.70 67.12 22.13
C ASN A 312 -2.55 67.40 21.15
N ALA A 313 -1.65 66.43 20.98
CA ALA A 313 -0.62 66.50 19.95
C ALA A 313 -1.24 66.62 18.55
N LEU A 314 -2.33 65.90 18.29
CA LEU A 314 -3.02 65.93 17.00
C LEU A 314 -3.66 67.30 16.70
N VAL A 315 -4.29 67.93 17.70
CA VAL A 315 -4.83 69.30 17.58
C VAL A 315 -3.71 70.34 17.40
N ASN A 316 -2.59 70.17 18.11
CA ASN A 316 -1.43 71.06 17.95
C ASN A 316 -0.83 70.96 16.54
N VAL A 317 -0.67 69.74 16.03
CA VAL A 317 -0.16 69.52 14.66
C VAL A 317 -1.11 70.07 13.60
N PHE A 318 -2.43 70.00 13.82
CA PHE A 318 -3.42 70.61 12.91
C PHE A 318 -3.51 72.14 12.99
N THR A 319 -3.13 72.75 14.12
CA THR A 319 -3.12 74.22 14.30
C THR A 319 -1.82 74.86 13.80
N GLU A 320 -0.72 74.10 13.81
CA GLU A 320 0.57 74.53 13.24
C GLU A 320 0.63 74.39 11.72
N MET A 321 -0.23 73.56 11.12
CA MET A 321 -0.26 73.27 9.70
C MET A 321 -1.19 74.22 8.93
N ASP A 322 -0.85 74.50 7.67
CA ASP A 322 -1.71 75.28 6.76
C ASP A 322 -3.09 74.62 6.61
N GLU A 323 -4.15 75.45 6.61
CA GLU A 323 -5.55 75.01 6.62
C GLU A 323 -5.89 74.06 5.46
N ASP A 324 -5.39 74.32 4.26
CA ASP A 324 -5.63 73.49 3.07
C ASP A 324 -4.96 72.10 3.17
N VAL A 325 -3.77 72.03 3.77
CA VAL A 325 -3.01 70.79 3.96
C VAL A 325 -3.61 69.95 5.09
N ALA A 326 -4.05 70.63 6.16
CA ALA A 326 -4.78 70.01 7.26
C ALA A 326 -6.08 69.37 6.79
N GLN A 327 -6.89 70.08 5.98
CA GLN A 327 -8.12 69.54 5.41
C GLN A 327 -7.87 68.35 4.48
N TYR A 328 -6.84 68.40 3.65
CA TYR A 328 -6.45 67.30 2.76
C TYR A 328 -6.13 66.01 3.55
N HIS A 329 -5.34 66.09 4.61
CA HIS A 329 -5.01 64.92 5.43
C HIS A 329 -6.20 64.45 6.30
N LEU A 330 -6.99 65.38 6.84
CA LEU A 330 -8.18 65.06 7.65
C LEU A 330 -9.24 64.30 6.83
N ASP A 331 -9.55 64.75 5.62
CA ASP A 331 -10.49 64.08 4.72
C ASP A 331 -10.04 62.64 4.38
N ARG A 332 -8.73 62.44 4.19
CA ARG A 332 -8.14 61.12 3.97
C ARG A 332 -8.22 60.23 5.20
N CYS A 333 -8.00 60.77 6.41
CA CYS A 333 -8.17 60.03 7.67
C CYS A 333 -9.63 59.63 7.91
N ILE A 334 -10.59 60.46 7.50
CA ILE A 334 -12.02 60.13 7.60
C ILE A 334 -12.39 59.04 6.58
N LYS A 335 -11.97 59.18 5.32
CA LYS A 335 -12.24 58.20 4.25
C LYS A 335 -11.57 56.85 4.46
N SER A 336 -10.48 56.80 5.20
CA SER A 336 -9.83 55.54 5.60
C SER A 336 -10.33 54.99 6.92
N GLY A 337 -11.23 55.67 7.63
CA GLY A 337 -11.75 55.20 8.92
C GLY A 337 -10.75 55.33 10.09
N LEU A 338 -9.56 55.92 9.86
CA LEU A 338 -8.60 56.32 10.90
C LEU A 338 -9.19 57.35 11.87
N TRP A 339 -10.16 58.16 11.42
CA TRP A 339 -10.86 59.16 12.21
C TRP A 339 -12.37 59.10 11.94
N SER A 340 -13.18 58.94 12.99
CA SER A 340 -14.65 59.00 12.89
C SER A 340 -15.17 60.36 13.36
N PRO A 341 -15.81 61.17 12.50
CA PRO A 341 -16.54 62.34 12.93
C PRO A 341 -17.72 61.88 13.79
N ASN A 342 -17.77 62.27 15.07
CA ASN A 342 -18.94 61.98 15.90
C ASN A 342 -20.18 62.65 15.28
N VAL A 343 -21.13 61.84 14.81
CA VAL A 343 -22.47 62.30 14.41
C VAL A 343 -23.32 62.43 15.67
N SER A 344 -22.93 63.35 16.56
CA SER A 344 -23.79 64.03 17.54
C SER A 344 -22.97 65.07 18.31
N ASP A 345 -23.52 66.27 18.33
CA ASP A 345 -23.21 67.43 19.18
C ASP A 345 -22.11 68.40 18.72
N HIS A 346 -22.58 69.55 18.24
CA HIS A 346 -21.87 70.82 18.36
C HIS A 346 -21.50 71.05 19.84
N HIS A 347 -20.19 71.16 20.10
CA HIS A 347 -19.48 71.43 21.37
C HIS A 347 -19.04 70.22 22.22
N SER A 348 -17.71 69.97 22.19
CA SER A 348 -16.83 69.23 23.14
C SER A 348 -16.28 67.87 22.63
N PRO A 349 -15.08 67.45 23.08
CA PRO A 349 -14.07 66.82 22.22
C PRO A 349 -14.31 65.33 21.99
N PRO A 350 -14.01 64.79 20.78
CA PRO A 350 -14.37 63.43 20.44
C PRO A 350 -13.40 62.39 21.02
N SER A 351 -13.98 61.31 21.52
CA SER A 351 -13.35 60.03 21.81
C SER A 351 -13.63 59.05 20.70
N ASN A 352 -12.60 58.73 19.91
CA ASN A 352 -12.11 57.37 19.65
C ASN A 352 -11.16 57.39 18.43
N VAL A 353 -9.89 57.05 18.67
CA VAL A 353 -8.90 56.74 17.62
C VAL A 353 -8.91 55.22 17.49
N VAL A 354 -9.13 54.69 16.28
CA VAL A 354 -9.00 53.25 16.01
C VAL A 354 -7.63 53.05 15.36
N VAL A 355 -6.72 52.43 16.10
CA VAL A 355 -5.39 52.06 15.59
C VAL A 355 -5.48 50.63 15.03
N PRO A 356 -5.04 50.37 13.79
CA PRO A 356 -4.86 49.02 13.29
C PRO A 356 -3.75 48.32 14.09
N GLU A 357 -4.03 47.16 14.68
CA GLU A 357 -3.03 46.36 15.41
C GLU A 357 -1.89 45.92 14.47
N GLU A 358 -0.64 46.14 14.89
CA GLU A 358 0.56 45.60 14.25
C GLU A 358 0.93 44.26 14.93
N ASP A 359 0.81 43.15 14.21
CA ASP A 359 1.40 41.88 14.63
C ASP A 359 2.94 41.96 14.47
N SER A 360 3.63 42.04 15.60
CA SER A 360 5.08 41.87 15.68
C SER A 360 5.40 40.47 16.19
N ALA A 361 6.16 39.71 15.40
CA ALA A 361 6.67 38.40 15.75
C ALA A 361 7.96 38.51 16.57
N GLU A 362 8.01 37.92 17.78
CA GLU A 362 9.26 37.42 18.41
C GLU A 362 8.97 36.50 19.64
N GLY A 363 9.38 35.22 19.54
CA GLY A 363 10.28 34.56 20.51
C GLY A 363 9.79 33.96 21.85
N MET A 364 9.98 32.63 21.95
CA MET A 364 10.48 31.81 23.10
C MET A 364 9.53 31.07 24.08
N GLU A 365 9.55 29.74 23.89
CA GLU A 365 9.74 28.62 24.84
C GLU A 365 8.98 28.51 26.19
N SER A 366 8.24 27.40 26.27
CA SER A 366 8.19 26.37 27.34
C SER A 366 7.36 26.60 28.63
N LYS A 367 6.34 25.76 28.81
CA LYS A 367 6.18 24.87 29.98
C LYS A 367 5.06 23.85 29.82
N ALA A 368 5.38 22.63 30.23
CA ALA A 368 4.53 21.43 30.29
C ALA A 368 3.46 21.50 31.40
N VAL A 369 2.39 20.69 31.26
CA VAL A 369 2.01 19.56 32.16
C VAL A 369 0.52 19.18 31.99
N LEU A 370 0.31 17.93 31.54
CA LEU A 370 -0.71 16.92 31.88
C LEU A 370 -2.17 17.31 32.22
N SER A 371 -3.14 16.70 31.51
CA SER A 371 -3.95 15.57 32.06
C SER A 371 -5.04 15.05 31.10
N GLU A 372 -4.84 13.83 30.62
CA GLU A 372 -5.75 12.67 30.56
C GLU A 372 -7.29 12.73 30.26
N ASN A 373 -7.65 11.83 29.34
CA ASN A 373 -8.75 10.83 29.36
C ASN A 373 -10.18 11.17 28.85
N ARG A 374 -10.54 10.60 27.68
CA ARG A 374 -11.45 9.42 27.47
C ARG A 374 -11.92 9.35 25.99
N VAL A 375 -11.62 8.30 25.21
CA VAL A 375 -12.27 6.96 25.08
C VAL A 375 -13.47 6.91 24.10
N ALA A 376 -13.19 6.29 22.95
CA ALA A 376 -13.91 5.23 22.20
C ALA A 376 -15.34 5.43 21.64
N ARG A 377 -15.53 5.06 20.36
CA ARG A 377 -16.14 3.79 19.86
C ARG A 377 -16.40 3.88 18.34
N GLU A 378 -15.99 2.88 17.54
CA GLU A 378 -16.82 1.77 16.97
C GLU A 378 -18.01 2.31 16.15
N SER A 379 -18.31 1.93 14.90
CA SER A 379 -18.41 0.60 14.26
C SER A 379 -18.93 0.82 12.81
N GLU A 380 -18.48 0.07 11.81
CA GLU A 380 -19.26 -1.00 11.13
C GLU A 380 -19.57 -0.71 9.63
N ASP A 381 -19.01 -1.58 8.79
CA ASP A 381 -19.40 -1.97 7.43
C ASP A 381 -20.88 -2.42 7.38
N PRO A 382 -21.60 -2.42 6.23
CA PRO A 382 -21.50 -3.62 5.37
C PRO A 382 -21.76 -3.48 3.85
N ARG A 383 -21.02 -4.32 3.12
CA ARG A 383 -21.33 -5.06 1.87
C ARG A 383 -22.80 -5.16 1.44
N VAL A 384 -23.07 -5.03 0.12
CA VAL A 384 -24.05 -5.83 -0.66
C VAL A 384 -23.66 -5.82 -2.17
N THR A 385 -23.02 -6.89 -2.68
CA THR A 385 -23.49 -7.90 -3.69
C THR A 385 -23.68 -7.44 -5.15
N GLN A 386 -22.98 -8.10 -6.11
CA GLN A 386 -23.54 -8.97 -7.18
C GLN A 386 -24.17 -8.20 -8.39
N LEU A 387 -24.06 -8.58 -9.67
CA LEU A 387 -23.97 -9.86 -10.37
C LEU A 387 -23.93 -9.61 -11.91
N MET A 388 -23.51 -10.63 -12.68
CA MET A 388 -23.80 -10.95 -14.11
C MET A 388 -23.01 -10.19 -15.19
N ASP A 389 -22.09 -10.85 -15.91
CA ASP A 389 -22.27 -11.83 -17.01
C ASP A 389 -22.81 -11.21 -18.31
N THR A 390 -21.97 -11.14 -19.35
CA THR A 390 -22.32 -11.68 -20.68
C THR A 390 -21.08 -11.98 -21.52
N SER A 391 -21.17 -13.13 -22.16
CA SER A 391 -20.25 -13.81 -23.08
C SER A 391 -20.37 -13.29 -24.52
N THR A 392 -19.28 -13.31 -25.31
CA THR A 392 -19.19 -13.82 -26.72
C THR A 392 -17.79 -13.47 -27.28
N ALA A 393 -16.93 -14.45 -27.62
CA ALA A 393 -16.71 -15.05 -28.96
C ALA A 393 -16.30 -14.00 -30.01
N SER A 394 -15.19 -14.09 -30.76
CA SER A 394 -14.63 -15.22 -31.52
C SER A 394 -13.28 -14.85 -32.18
N GLU A 395 -12.45 -15.88 -32.46
CA GLU A 395 -11.56 -16.08 -33.65
C GLU A 395 -10.47 -15.01 -33.97
N GLY A 396 -9.22 -15.32 -34.34
CA GLY A 396 -8.53 -16.52 -34.82
C GLY A 396 -7.26 -16.08 -35.59
N TYR A 397 -6.33 -17.01 -35.83
CA TYR A 397 -5.01 -16.90 -36.53
C TYR A 397 -3.87 -16.25 -35.72
N GLY A 398 -2.66 -16.82 -35.58
CA GLY A 398 -2.03 -17.99 -36.19
C GLY A 398 -0.56 -17.66 -36.51
N ASN A 399 0.37 -18.46 -35.97
CA ASN A 399 1.78 -18.66 -36.39
C ASN A 399 2.76 -17.46 -36.32
N ASP A 400 4.08 -17.63 -36.16
CA ASP A 400 4.95 -18.68 -35.65
C ASP A 400 6.36 -18.05 -35.56
N GLN A 401 7.17 -18.56 -34.64
CA GLN A 401 8.64 -18.61 -34.69
C GLN A 401 9.53 -17.34 -34.71
N SER A 402 10.29 -17.26 -33.60
CA SER A 402 11.76 -17.09 -33.53
C SER A 402 12.29 -15.67 -33.75
N SER A 403 13.34 -15.16 -33.12
CA SER A 403 14.49 -15.72 -32.40
C SER A 403 15.06 -14.58 -31.53
N SER A 404 15.51 -14.88 -30.32
CA SER A 404 16.91 -14.76 -29.87
C SER A 404 17.52 -13.35 -29.80
N LEU A 405 18.21 -13.13 -28.68
CA LEU A 405 19.38 -12.26 -28.47
C LEU A 405 19.12 -10.85 -27.90
N ALA A 406 19.33 -10.81 -26.58
CA ALA A 406 20.38 -10.03 -25.94
C ALA A 406 20.17 -8.51 -25.76
N ASN A 407 19.96 -8.16 -24.49
CA ASN A 407 20.81 -7.23 -23.73
C ASN A 407 21.38 -6.02 -24.48
N LYS A 408 20.82 -4.84 -24.16
CA LYS A 408 21.31 -3.44 -24.19
C LYS A 408 20.11 -2.58 -24.62
N SER A 409 19.67 -1.53 -23.94
CA SER A 409 20.33 -0.57 -23.06
C SER A 409 19.31 0.07 -22.10
N PHE A 410 19.78 0.51 -20.94
CA PHE A 410 19.19 1.66 -20.23
C PHE A 410 20.12 2.85 -20.51
N PRO A 411 19.80 3.70 -21.50
CA PRO A 411 20.21 5.08 -21.45
C PRO A 411 19.14 5.81 -20.65
N TYR A 412 19.52 6.58 -19.65
CA TYR A 412 18.67 7.68 -19.22
C TYR A 412 18.60 8.59 -20.46
N VAL A 413 17.53 8.48 -21.24
CA VAL A 413 17.40 9.18 -22.50
C VAL A 413 17.03 10.62 -22.17
N SER A 414 17.95 11.52 -22.50
CA SER A 414 17.68 12.93 -22.75
C SER A 414 16.43 13.07 -23.62
N THR A 415 15.33 13.51 -23.02
CA THR A 415 14.22 14.15 -23.73
C THR A 415 13.74 15.32 -22.89
N THR A 416 14.24 16.51 -23.22
CA THR A 416 13.64 17.82 -22.99
C THR A 416 12.31 17.97 -23.77
N GLU A 417 11.54 16.90 -23.93
CA GLU A 417 10.31 16.82 -24.72
C GLU A 417 9.17 16.10 -23.95
N TYR A 418 9.34 15.83 -22.66
CA TYR A 418 8.30 15.21 -21.82
C TYR A 418 7.67 16.17 -20.78
N PHE A 419 7.88 17.48 -20.97
CA PHE A 419 7.20 18.55 -20.22
C PHE A 419 6.06 19.22 -21.02
N ASP A 420 5.74 18.71 -22.23
CA ASP A 420 4.79 19.32 -23.18
C ASP A 420 3.56 18.45 -23.51
N LEU A 421 3.15 17.54 -22.62
CA LEU A 421 1.85 16.89 -22.74
C LEU A 421 0.92 17.34 -21.60
N GLU A 422 0.13 18.34 -21.99
CA GLU A 422 -1.18 18.71 -21.43
C GLU A 422 -1.13 19.18 -19.98
N SER A 423 -0.93 20.49 -19.83
CA SER A 423 -1.84 21.37 -19.09
C SER A 423 -2.72 20.68 -18.04
N ASP A 424 -2.14 20.32 -16.90
CA ASP A 424 -2.78 20.80 -15.67
C ASP A 424 -2.47 22.29 -15.69
N SER A 425 -3.48 23.11 -16.00
CA SER A 425 -3.32 24.55 -15.90
C SER A 425 -2.74 24.87 -14.51
N ASP A 426 -1.90 25.90 -14.37
CA ASP A 426 -1.44 26.32 -13.04
C ASP A 426 -2.63 26.53 -12.08
N ASP A 427 -3.81 26.80 -12.65
CA ASP A 427 -5.14 26.87 -12.06
C ASP A 427 -5.70 25.51 -11.54
N ASP A 428 -5.41 24.35 -12.14
CA ASP A 428 -5.96 23.04 -11.71
C ASP A 428 -5.32 22.55 -10.40
N ILE A 429 -4.02 22.82 -10.19
CA ILE A 429 -3.34 22.56 -8.91
C ILE A 429 -3.83 23.56 -7.84
N ASP A 430 -4.12 24.81 -8.23
CA ASP A 430 -4.69 25.79 -7.30
C ASP A 430 -6.15 25.47 -6.95
N GLN A 431 -6.95 24.99 -7.91
CA GLN A 431 -8.33 24.56 -7.69
C GLN A 431 -8.38 23.31 -6.79
N THR A 432 -7.56 22.30 -7.06
CA THR A 432 -7.48 21.10 -6.21
C THR A 432 -6.92 21.38 -4.82
N TYR A 433 -5.97 22.32 -4.69
CA TYR A 433 -5.46 22.77 -3.40
C TYR A 433 -6.48 23.60 -2.61
N GLU A 434 -7.12 24.59 -3.23
CA GLU A 434 -8.19 25.40 -2.63
C GLU A 434 -9.37 24.50 -2.24
N ASP A 435 -9.82 23.60 -3.12
CA ASP A 435 -10.92 22.67 -2.84
C ASP A 435 -10.55 21.68 -1.72
N ALA A 436 -9.30 21.16 -1.68
CA ALA A 436 -8.84 20.28 -0.61
C ALA A 436 -8.69 21.02 0.73
N GLN A 437 -8.16 22.25 0.73
CA GLN A 437 -8.07 23.08 1.93
C GLN A 437 -9.46 23.50 2.43
N GLU A 438 -10.36 23.89 1.53
CA GLU A 438 -11.73 24.27 1.88
C GLU A 438 -12.50 23.06 2.43
N MET A 439 -12.31 21.85 1.88
CA MET A 439 -12.91 20.63 2.42
C MET A 439 -12.30 20.18 3.75
N LEU A 440 -11.00 20.38 3.96
CA LEU A 440 -10.37 20.15 5.27
C LEU A 440 -10.88 21.13 6.33
N HIS A 441 -11.08 22.40 5.97
CA HIS A 441 -11.63 23.43 6.87
C HIS A 441 -13.13 23.28 7.14
N LYS A 442 -13.91 22.66 6.24
CA LYS A 442 -15.36 22.40 6.42
C LYS A 442 -15.66 21.16 7.28
N ASN A 443 -14.69 20.26 7.51
CA ASN A 443 -14.86 19.00 8.25
C ASN A 443 -14.32 19.04 9.69
N ILE A 444 -13.87 20.21 10.17
CA ILE A 444 -13.54 20.52 11.58
C ILE A 444 -14.64 21.41 12.12
#